data_AF-A0A2X2M3H6-F1
#
_entry.id   AF-A0A2X2M3H6-F1
#
_cell.length_a   1.000
_cell.length_b   1.000
_cell.length_c   1.000
_cell.angle_alpha   90.00
_cell.angle_beta   90.00
_cell.angle_gamma   90.00
#
_symmetry.space_group_name_H-M   'P 1'
#
loop_
_entity.id
_entity.type
_entity.pdbx_description
1 polymer ?
#
loop_
_entity_poly.entity_id
_entity_poly.type
_entity_poly.pdbx_seq_one_letter_code
_entity_poly.pdbx_strand_id
1 'polypeptide(L)'
;MNKERNIIIAKNIRKFLNDSNMSQKKLAELINIKPSTLSDYLNLRSNPSHGVIQRIADVFEVGKSDIDTTYKDDNDITSIYNKLTPPRQENVLNYANEQLEEQNKVTSIDGYKESKLVSYIACGATGAGIGEELYDDILHEEVFFKEDETPSNADFCILVNGDSMEPMLNKEHTLLLRKKILLKMVQLHSLY
;
A
#
# COMPACT_ATOMS: atom_id res chain seq x y z
N MET A 1 26.88 9.06 -23.31
CA MET A 1 27.60 8.10 -22.46
C MET A 1 28.11 8.86 -21.24
N ASN A 2 27.63 8.57 -20.03
CA ASN A 2 28.04 9.31 -18.82
C ASN A 2 29.42 8.81 -18.38
N LYS A 3 30.49 9.50 -18.83
CA LYS A 3 31.88 9.11 -18.55
C LYS A 3 32.18 9.10 -17.05
N GLU A 4 31.55 9.98 -16.27
CA GLU A 4 31.76 10.09 -14.82
C GLU A 4 31.24 8.87 -14.08
N ARG A 5 30.01 8.40 -14.40
CA ARG A 5 29.45 7.16 -13.83
C ARG A 5 30.39 5.97 -14.04
N ASN A 6 30.88 5.78 -15.26
CA ASN A 6 31.75 4.64 -15.59
C ASN A 6 33.09 4.72 -14.84
N ILE A 7 33.66 5.92 -14.66
CA ILE A 7 34.87 6.15 -13.87
C ILE A 7 34.65 5.72 -12.42
N ILE A 8 33.51 6.09 -11.83
CA ILE A 8 33.17 5.73 -10.45
C ILE A 8 33.03 4.22 -10.30
N ILE A 9 32.27 3.57 -11.20
CA ILE A 9 32.10 2.11 -11.18
C ILE A 9 33.45 1.40 -11.29
N ALA A 10 34.28 1.80 -12.25
CA ALA A 10 35.60 1.19 -12.44
C ALA A 10 36.55 1.43 -11.25
N LYS A 11 36.43 2.58 -10.56
CA LYS A 11 37.18 2.87 -9.33
C LYS A 11 36.72 1.98 -8.18
N ASN A 12 35.42 1.85 -7.97
CA ASN A 12 34.84 1.06 -6.88
C ASN A 12 35.14 -0.43 -7.05
N ILE A 13 35.00 -0.98 -8.28
CA ILE A 13 35.37 -2.38 -8.55
C ILE A 13 36.85 -2.63 -8.21
N ARG A 14 37.77 -1.73 -8.59
CA ARG A 14 39.19 -1.85 -8.24
C ARG A 14 39.42 -1.83 -6.73
N LYS A 15 38.71 -0.96 -6.01
CA LYS A 15 38.77 -0.89 -4.55
C LYS A 15 38.40 -2.24 -3.93
N PHE A 16 37.23 -2.79 -4.28
CA PHE A 16 36.78 -4.07 -3.72
C PHE A 16 37.67 -5.25 -4.11
N LEU A 17 38.21 -5.28 -5.34
CA LEU A 17 39.21 -6.28 -5.74
C LEU A 17 40.46 -6.22 -4.85
N ASN A 18 40.96 -5.02 -4.54
CA ASN A 18 42.13 -4.85 -3.68
C ASN A 18 41.83 -5.22 -2.22
N ASP A 19 40.71 -4.75 -1.69
CA ASP A 19 40.30 -4.98 -0.29
C ASP A 19 40.05 -6.48 -0.02
N SER A 20 39.57 -7.22 -1.02
CA SER A 20 39.35 -8.68 -0.95
C SER A 20 40.53 -9.52 -1.42
N ASN A 21 41.64 -8.89 -1.85
CA ASN A 21 42.78 -9.56 -2.49
C ASN A 21 42.36 -10.50 -3.65
N MET A 22 41.31 -10.12 -4.39
CA MET A 22 40.72 -10.90 -5.48
C MET A 22 41.28 -10.46 -6.83
N SER A 23 41.58 -11.42 -7.70
CA SER A 23 41.97 -11.12 -9.08
C SER A 23 40.77 -10.77 -9.96
N GLN A 24 40.99 -9.93 -10.98
CA GLN A 24 39.98 -9.63 -12.00
C GLN A 24 39.44 -10.91 -12.67
N LYS A 25 40.34 -11.85 -12.98
CA LYS A 25 39.96 -13.13 -13.60
C LYS A 25 38.98 -13.90 -12.71
N LYS A 26 39.25 -13.95 -11.40
CA LYS A 26 38.38 -14.64 -10.45
C LYS A 26 37.01 -13.96 -10.33
N LEU A 27 36.97 -12.63 -10.25
CA LEU A 27 35.70 -11.89 -10.24
C LEU A 27 34.89 -12.17 -11.52
N ALA A 28 35.52 -12.15 -12.69
CA ALA A 28 34.87 -12.41 -13.96
C ALA A 28 34.24 -13.82 -14.02
N GLU A 29 34.95 -14.83 -13.51
CA GLU A 29 34.43 -16.18 -13.37
C GLU A 29 33.21 -16.24 -12.43
N LEU A 30 33.28 -15.59 -11.25
CA LEU A 30 32.20 -15.59 -10.26
C LEU A 30 30.92 -14.93 -10.80
N ILE A 31 31.04 -13.84 -11.54
CA ILE A 31 29.89 -13.12 -12.13
C ILE A 31 29.50 -13.63 -13.53
N ASN A 32 30.09 -14.75 -13.97
CA ASN A 32 29.84 -15.42 -15.24
C ASN A 32 29.98 -14.50 -16.47
N ILE A 33 31.11 -13.80 -16.59
CA ILE A 33 31.47 -13.01 -17.78
C ILE A 33 32.89 -13.34 -18.25
N LYS A 34 33.23 -12.98 -19.49
CA LYS A 34 34.60 -13.13 -20.00
C LYS A 34 35.54 -12.19 -19.23
N PRO A 35 36.77 -12.62 -18.86
CA PRO A 35 37.76 -11.74 -18.25
C PRO A 35 38.03 -10.47 -19.07
N SER A 36 38.03 -10.58 -20.40
CA SER A 36 38.17 -9.43 -21.31
C SER A 36 37.06 -8.39 -21.12
N THR A 37 35.82 -8.84 -20.89
CA THR A 37 34.67 -7.96 -20.64
C THR A 37 34.84 -7.20 -19.33
N LEU A 38 35.29 -7.85 -18.26
CA LEU A 38 35.60 -7.17 -17.01
C LEU A 38 36.74 -6.15 -17.21
N SER A 39 37.80 -6.51 -17.95
CA SER A 39 38.87 -5.59 -18.28
C SER A 39 38.38 -4.40 -19.11
N ASP A 40 37.40 -4.57 -20.00
CA ASP A 40 36.80 -3.47 -20.74
C ASP A 40 36.04 -2.51 -19.84
N TYR A 41 35.34 -3.01 -18.82
CA TYR A 41 34.69 -2.17 -17.81
C TYR A 41 35.71 -1.33 -17.03
N LEU A 42 36.79 -1.97 -16.56
CA LEU A 42 37.82 -1.29 -15.79
C LEU A 42 38.60 -0.26 -16.61
N ASN A 43 38.77 -0.50 -17.92
CA ASN A 43 39.43 0.41 -18.86
C ASN A 43 38.47 1.39 -19.53
N LEU A 44 37.21 1.46 -19.07
CA LEU A 44 36.19 2.40 -19.56
C LEU A 44 35.84 2.22 -21.06
N ARG A 45 36.12 1.04 -21.63
CA ARG A 45 35.81 0.69 -23.03
C ARG A 45 34.37 0.24 -23.20
N SER A 46 33.74 -0.26 -22.14
CA SER A 46 32.32 -0.61 -22.11
C SER A 46 31.75 -0.35 -20.71
N ASN A 47 30.42 -0.42 -20.57
CA ASN A 47 29.74 -0.21 -19.30
C ASN A 47 29.04 -1.51 -18.85
N PRO A 48 29.15 -1.90 -17.57
CA PRO A 48 28.38 -3.02 -17.04
C PRO A 48 26.87 -2.68 -17.04
N SER A 49 26.04 -3.68 -17.35
CA SER A 49 24.59 -3.57 -17.22
C SER A 49 24.17 -3.62 -15.75
N HIS A 50 22.93 -3.21 -15.46
CA HIS A 50 22.36 -3.29 -14.11
C HIS A 50 22.49 -4.69 -13.49
N GLY A 51 22.26 -5.74 -14.29
CA GLY A 51 22.39 -7.13 -13.84
C GLY A 51 23.84 -7.53 -13.55
N VAL A 52 24.82 -7.00 -14.29
CA VAL A 52 26.25 -7.21 -13.99
C VAL A 52 26.64 -6.49 -12.71
N ILE A 53 26.16 -5.25 -12.51
CA ILE A 53 26.41 -4.49 -11.28
C ILE A 53 25.87 -5.22 -10.05
N GLN A 54 24.64 -5.78 -10.12
CA GLN A 54 24.09 -6.62 -9.05
C GLN A 54 25.02 -7.78 -8.71
N ARG A 55 25.42 -8.58 -9.71
CA ARG A 55 26.27 -9.75 -9.45
C ARG A 55 27.64 -9.40 -8.86
N ILE A 56 28.20 -8.25 -9.26
CA ILE A 56 29.44 -7.75 -8.64
C ILE A 56 29.19 -7.40 -7.17
N ALA A 57 28.09 -6.71 -6.87
CA ALA A 57 27.71 -6.35 -5.51
C ALA A 57 27.49 -7.60 -4.64
N ASP A 58 26.81 -8.62 -5.19
CA ASP A 58 26.57 -9.90 -4.51
C ASP A 58 27.87 -10.62 -4.15
N VAL A 59 28.87 -10.62 -5.06
CA VAL A 59 30.18 -11.25 -4.81
C VAL A 59 30.95 -10.57 -3.67
N PHE A 60 30.75 -9.26 -3.49
CA PHE A 60 31.40 -8.49 -2.44
C PHE A 60 30.53 -8.27 -1.20
N GLU A 61 29.31 -8.82 -1.18
CA GLU A 61 28.34 -8.66 -0.10
C GLU A 61 28.04 -7.18 0.24
N VAL A 62 27.93 -6.33 -0.80
CA VAL A 62 27.64 -4.88 -0.69
C VAL A 62 26.40 -4.47 -1.46
N GLY A 63 25.94 -3.22 -1.29
CA GLY A 63 24.83 -2.68 -2.06
C GLY A 63 25.22 -2.31 -3.50
N LYS A 64 24.25 -2.25 -4.41
CA LYS A 64 24.48 -1.72 -5.78
C LYS A 64 25.05 -0.31 -5.76
N SER A 65 24.62 0.50 -4.80
CA SER A 65 25.04 1.88 -4.58
C SER A 65 26.52 2.00 -4.19
N ASP A 66 27.13 0.93 -3.67
CA ASP A 66 28.57 0.88 -3.39
C ASP A 66 29.40 0.61 -4.65
N ILE A 67 28.84 -0.12 -5.63
CA ILE A 67 29.48 -0.33 -6.94
C ILE A 67 29.23 0.87 -7.85
N ASP A 68 27.98 1.27 -8.00
CA ASP A 68 27.53 2.38 -8.83
C ASP A 68 26.82 3.42 -7.95
N THR A 69 27.56 4.47 -7.60
CA THR A 69 27.05 5.52 -6.72
C THR A 69 25.98 6.38 -7.37
N THR A 70 25.63 6.17 -8.65
CA THR A 70 24.43 6.80 -9.22
C THR A 70 23.13 6.15 -8.70
N TYR A 71 23.22 5.01 -8.01
CA TYR A 71 22.13 4.48 -7.17
C TYR A 71 22.20 4.94 -5.71
N LYS A 72 23.19 5.76 -5.31
CA LYS A 72 23.01 6.48 -4.04
C LYS A 72 21.89 7.47 -4.32
N ASP A 73 20.70 7.12 -3.86
CA ASP A 73 19.65 8.11 -3.68
C ASP A 73 20.30 9.29 -2.95
N ASP A 74 20.22 10.48 -3.53
CA ASP A 74 20.57 11.75 -2.87
C ASP A 74 19.70 12.02 -1.63
N ASN A 75 18.87 11.06 -1.23
CA ASN A 75 18.05 11.02 -0.02
C ASN A 75 18.90 10.75 1.24
N ASP A 76 20.15 11.24 1.30
CA ASP A 76 20.88 11.29 2.56
C ASP A 76 20.23 12.35 3.46
N ILE A 77 19.19 11.93 4.19
CA ILE A 77 18.44 12.76 5.13
C ILE A 77 19.37 13.42 6.14
N THR A 78 20.51 12.80 6.45
CA THR A 78 21.53 13.28 7.39
C THR A 78 22.03 14.68 7.00
N SER A 79 22.23 14.94 5.71
CA SER A 79 22.71 16.24 5.21
C SER A 79 21.71 17.38 5.43
N ILE A 80 20.42 17.11 5.27
CA ILE A 80 19.34 18.08 5.53
C ILE A 80 19.10 18.21 7.03
N TYR A 81 19.02 17.08 7.74
CA TYR A 81 18.80 17.00 9.18
C TYR A 81 19.82 17.81 9.98
N ASN A 82 21.11 17.72 9.62
CA ASN A 82 22.18 18.45 10.30
C ASN A 82 22.10 19.99 10.13
N LYS A 83 21.33 20.48 9.14
CA LYS A 83 21.10 21.92 8.92
C LYS A 83 19.88 22.44 9.67
N LEU A 84 19.04 21.57 10.21
CA LEU A 84 17.86 21.95 10.99
C LEU A 84 18.25 22.44 12.39
N THR A 85 17.37 23.24 12.99
CA THR A 85 17.50 23.63 14.39
C THR A 85 17.15 22.45 15.31
N PRO A 86 17.64 22.41 16.56
CA PRO A 86 17.40 21.29 17.47
C PRO A 86 15.92 20.88 17.64
N PRO A 87 14.95 21.82 17.78
CA PRO A 87 13.53 21.43 17.86
C PRO A 87 13.00 20.78 16.57
N ARG A 88 13.53 21.17 15.41
CA ARG A 88 13.12 20.59 14.12
C ARG A 88 13.78 19.24 13.87
N GLN A 89 14.98 19.03 14.39
CA GLN A 89 15.64 17.72 14.40
C GLN A 89 14.82 16.71 15.20
N GLU A 90 14.35 17.09 16.39
CA GLU A 90 13.47 16.27 17.21
C GLU A 90 12.20 15.85 16.48
N ASN A 91 11.55 16.78 15.77
CA ASN A 91 10.36 16.46 14.95
C ASN A 91 10.64 15.41 13.87
N VAL A 92 11.77 15.53 13.15
CA VAL A 92 12.14 14.57 12.11
C VAL A 92 12.43 13.20 12.72
N LEU A 93 13.09 13.16 13.87
CA LEU A 93 13.39 11.92 14.58
C LEU A 93 12.11 11.23 15.06
N ASN A 94 11.19 11.99 15.66
CA ASN A 94 9.90 11.46 16.11
C ASN A 94 9.10 10.88 14.95
N TYR A 95 8.97 11.62 13.84
CA TYR A 95 8.28 11.12 12.65
C TYR A 95 8.95 9.86 12.08
N ALA A 96 10.29 9.83 12.00
CA ALA A 96 11.00 8.66 11.50
C ALA A 96 10.77 7.42 12.38
N ASN A 97 10.75 7.59 13.71
CA ASN A 97 10.45 6.52 14.65
C ASN A 97 9.00 6.04 14.54
N GLU A 98 8.03 6.95 14.42
CA GLU A 98 6.61 6.62 14.23
C GLU A 98 6.41 5.78 12.96
N GLN A 99 7.00 6.19 11.83
CA GLN A 99 6.95 5.45 10.57
C GLN A 99 7.60 4.06 10.68
N LEU A 100 8.72 3.95 11.41
CA LEU A 100 9.37 2.66 11.66
C LEU A 100 8.50 1.75 12.52
N GLU A 101 7.84 2.29 13.55
CA GLU A 101 6.89 1.54 14.35
C GLU A 101 5.67 1.08 13.54
N GLU A 102 5.09 1.95 12.73
CA GLU A 102 3.97 1.62 11.84
C GLU A 102 4.34 0.48 10.90
N GLN A 103 5.52 0.54 10.28
CA GLN A 103 6.02 -0.52 9.42
C GLN A 103 6.16 -1.85 10.16
N ASN A 104 6.70 -1.83 11.38
CA ASN A 104 6.96 -3.04 12.17
C ASN A 104 5.69 -3.62 12.83
N LYS A 105 4.60 -2.85 12.92
CA LYS A 105 3.28 -3.33 13.35
C LYS A 105 2.61 -4.19 12.26
N VAL A 106 3.08 -4.16 11.01
CA VAL A 106 2.58 -5.00 9.91
C VAL A 106 3.20 -6.39 10.00
N THR A 107 2.57 -7.29 10.76
CA THR A 107 2.96 -8.71 10.88
C THR A 107 2.10 -9.69 10.07
N SER A 108 1.05 -9.22 9.39
CA SER A 108 0.31 -10.02 8.40
C SER A 108 -0.40 -9.14 7.37
N ILE A 109 -0.41 -9.60 6.12
CA ILE A 109 -1.16 -9.03 4.98
C ILE A 109 -2.67 -8.93 5.26
N ASP A 110 -3.19 -9.70 6.22
CA ASP A 110 -4.61 -9.69 6.61
C ASP A 110 -5.02 -8.47 7.46
N GLY A 111 -4.07 -7.77 8.07
CA GLY A 111 -4.34 -6.63 8.97
C GLY A 111 -4.77 -5.33 8.27
N TYR A 112 -4.62 -5.25 6.95
CA TYR A 112 -4.99 -4.04 6.18
C TYR A 112 -6.52 -3.93 5.92
N LYS A 113 -7.30 -4.92 6.36
CA LYS A 113 -8.77 -4.86 6.39
C LYS A 113 -9.30 -4.83 7.82
N GLU A 114 -8.83 -3.92 8.66
CA GLU A 114 -9.78 -3.32 9.61
C GLU A 114 -10.71 -2.40 8.81
N SER A 115 -11.63 -3.03 8.07
CA SER A 115 -12.75 -2.36 7.46
C SER A 115 -13.50 -1.64 8.57
N LYS A 116 -13.52 -0.31 8.51
CA LYS A 116 -14.30 0.52 9.42
C LYS A 116 -15.73 -0.03 9.48
N LEU A 117 -16.24 -0.27 10.68
CA LEU A 117 -17.60 -0.75 10.87
C LEU A 117 -18.55 0.45 10.80
N VAL A 118 -19.65 0.28 10.08
CA VAL A 118 -20.77 1.21 9.99
C VAL A 118 -22.01 0.55 10.58
N SER A 119 -22.78 1.30 11.36
CA SER A 119 -23.99 0.79 11.99
C SER A 119 -25.25 1.13 11.18
N TYR A 120 -26.20 0.21 11.18
CA TYR A 120 -27.51 0.38 10.59
C TYR A 120 -28.58 -0.03 11.59
N ILE A 121 -29.72 0.67 11.53
CA ILE A 121 -30.92 0.26 12.25
C ILE A 121 -31.51 -0.94 11.49
N ALA A 122 -31.59 -2.09 12.17
CA ALA A 122 -32.30 -3.26 11.68
C ALA A 122 -33.79 -3.14 12.05
N CYS A 123 -34.64 -3.09 11.02
CA CYS A 123 -36.07 -3.20 11.19
C CYS A 123 -36.44 -4.69 11.07
N GLY A 124 -36.84 -5.32 12.18
CA GLY A 124 -37.27 -6.71 12.19
C GLY A 124 -38.55 -6.89 11.39
N ALA A 125 -38.51 -7.67 10.30
CA ALA A 125 -39.70 -8.06 9.54
C ALA A 125 -40.24 -9.38 10.10
N THR A 126 -41.23 -9.31 11.00
CA THR A 126 -41.98 -10.50 11.40
C THR A 126 -43.00 -10.87 10.33
N GLY A 127 -42.62 -11.80 9.45
CA GLY A 127 -43.48 -12.76 8.77
C GLY A 127 -44.73 -12.29 7.99
N ALA A 128 -44.64 -12.46 6.66
CA ALA A 128 -45.74 -12.79 5.74
C ALA A 128 -46.80 -11.72 5.39
N GLY A 129 -46.67 -11.17 4.18
CA GLY A 129 -47.80 -11.11 3.23
C GLY A 129 -48.64 -9.83 3.14
N ILE A 130 -48.47 -8.83 3.98
CA ILE A 130 -49.23 -7.57 3.88
C ILE A 130 -48.29 -6.44 4.28
N GLY A 131 -48.26 -5.35 3.51
CA GLY A 131 -47.39 -4.20 3.83
C GLY A 131 -47.67 -3.69 5.23
N GLU A 132 -46.74 -3.93 6.16
CA GLU A 132 -46.79 -3.36 7.49
C GLU A 132 -46.26 -1.92 7.43
N GLU A 133 -47.08 -0.98 7.89
CA GLU A 133 -46.61 0.35 8.25
C GLU A 133 -45.66 0.18 9.44
N LEU A 134 -44.39 0.56 9.25
CA LEU A 134 -43.42 0.59 10.33
C LEU A 134 -43.88 1.64 11.35
N TYR A 135 -44.48 1.21 12.46
CA TYR A 135 -44.78 2.08 13.59
C TYR A 135 -43.47 2.45 14.32
N ASP A 136 -43.44 3.61 14.97
CA ASP A 136 -42.29 4.12 15.75
C ASP A 136 -41.87 3.21 16.92
N ASP A 137 -42.64 2.15 17.22
CA ASP A 137 -42.46 1.26 18.37
C ASP A 137 -41.71 -0.05 18.05
N ILE A 138 -41.15 -0.21 16.85
CA ILE A 138 -40.36 -1.41 16.49
C ILE A 138 -39.04 -1.39 17.27
N LEU A 139 -38.73 -2.50 17.95
CA LEU A 139 -37.41 -2.72 18.57
C LEU A 139 -36.32 -2.61 17.50
N HIS A 140 -35.61 -1.47 17.52
CA HIS A 140 -34.47 -1.21 16.66
C HIS A 140 -33.24 -1.90 17.23
N GLU A 141 -32.74 -2.92 16.54
CA GLU A 141 -31.43 -3.49 16.83
C GLU A 141 -30.38 -2.77 15.97
N GLU A 142 -29.30 -2.31 16.59
CA GLU A 142 -28.17 -1.74 15.86
C GLU A 142 -27.25 -2.89 15.42
N VAL A 143 -27.08 -3.03 14.11
CA VAL A 143 -26.22 -4.04 13.50
C VAL A 143 -25.05 -3.39 12.79
N PHE A 144 -23.89 -4.04 12.83
CA PHE A 144 -22.64 -3.51 12.29
C PHE A 144 -22.22 -4.26 11.04
N PHE A 145 -21.94 -3.52 9.98
CA PHE A 145 -21.41 -4.04 8.72
C PHE A 145 -20.08 -3.39 8.40
N LYS A 146 -19.29 -4.04 7.55
CA LYS A 146 -18.06 -3.44 7.02
C LYS A 146 -18.41 -2.37 6.00
N GLU A 147 -17.74 -1.22 6.07
CA GLU A 147 -17.99 -0.09 5.16
C GLU A 147 -17.82 -0.48 3.68
N ASP A 148 -16.91 -1.40 3.34
CA ASP A 148 -16.70 -1.87 1.97
C ASP A 148 -17.77 -2.86 1.47
N GLU A 149 -18.57 -3.44 2.37
CA GLU A 149 -19.66 -4.37 2.06
C GLU A 149 -21.04 -3.68 1.96
N THR A 150 -21.12 -2.36 2.22
CA THR A 150 -22.40 -1.62 2.25
C THR A 150 -22.44 -0.46 1.26
N PRO A 151 -23.62 -0.16 0.66
CA PRO A 151 -23.79 1.06 -0.12
C PRO A 151 -23.73 2.28 0.80
N SER A 152 -22.92 3.27 0.42
CA SER A 152 -22.74 4.53 1.16
C SER A 152 -24.01 5.39 1.34
N ASN A 153 -25.11 5.02 0.69
CA ASN A 153 -26.37 5.77 0.69
C ASN A 153 -27.55 4.97 1.26
N ALA A 154 -27.30 3.83 1.89
CA ALA A 154 -28.34 3.12 2.62
C ALA A 154 -28.69 3.87 3.91
N ASP A 155 -29.98 3.85 4.27
CA ASP A 155 -30.51 4.52 5.45
C ASP A 155 -30.84 3.53 6.58
N PHE A 156 -31.24 2.30 6.25
CA PHE A 156 -31.57 1.24 7.21
C PHE A 156 -31.46 -0.15 6.57
N CYS A 157 -31.56 -1.20 7.38
CA CYS A 157 -31.51 -2.58 6.90
C CYS A 157 -32.70 -3.43 7.37
N ILE A 158 -33.01 -4.49 6.62
CA ILE A 158 -34.03 -5.48 6.96
C ILE A 158 -33.38 -6.86 7.00
N LEU A 159 -33.56 -7.57 8.11
CA LEU A 159 -33.14 -8.96 8.28
C LEU A 159 -34.25 -9.89 7.72
N VAL A 160 -33.88 -10.77 6.79
CA VAL A 160 -34.81 -11.73 6.20
C VAL A 160 -35.00 -12.90 7.16
N ASN A 161 -36.11 -12.93 7.91
CA ASN A 161 -36.34 -13.98 8.91
C ASN A 161 -37.20 -15.16 8.41
N GLY A 162 -37.60 -15.19 7.13
CA GLY A 162 -38.51 -16.20 6.55
C GLY A 162 -38.02 -16.81 5.23
N ASP A 163 -38.57 -17.98 4.88
CA ASP A 163 -38.29 -18.74 3.65
C ASP A 163 -39.19 -18.35 2.46
N SER A 164 -40.18 -17.48 2.67
CA SER A 164 -41.14 -17.08 1.63
C SER A 164 -40.52 -16.37 0.40
N MET A 165 -39.27 -15.92 0.49
CA MET A 165 -38.53 -15.28 -0.61
C MET A 165 -37.53 -16.24 -1.27
N GLU A 166 -37.48 -17.52 -0.88
CA GLU A 166 -36.66 -18.52 -1.54
C GLU A 166 -37.19 -18.84 -2.95
N PRO A 167 -36.31 -19.12 -3.94
CA PRO A 167 -34.85 -19.22 -3.80
C PRO A 167 -34.10 -17.88 -3.93
N MET A 168 -34.82 -16.75 -4.10
CA MET A 168 -34.19 -15.45 -4.38
C MET A 168 -33.48 -14.86 -3.16
N LEU A 169 -34.02 -15.06 -1.95
CA LEU A 169 -33.43 -14.61 -0.68
C LEU A 169 -33.64 -15.66 0.43
N ASN A 170 -32.53 -16.17 0.94
CA ASN A 170 -32.42 -17.03 2.12
C ASN A 170 -32.45 -16.23 3.43
N LYS A 171 -32.68 -16.94 4.56
CA LYS A 171 -32.77 -16.42 5.94
C LYS A 171 -31.53 -15.68 6.47
N GLU A 172 -30.40 -15.74 5.77
CA GLU A 172 -29.16 -15.05 6.15
C GLU A 172 -28.95 -13.74 5.37
N HIS A 173 -29.83 -13.41 4.42
CA HIS A 173 -29.69 -12.17 3.65
C HIS A 173 -30.16 -10.96 4.46
N THR A 174 -29.37 -9.89 4.37
CA THR A 174 -29.74 -8.56 4.83
C THR A 174 -29.99 -7.66 3.62
N LEU A 175 -31.12 -6.95 3.61
CA LEU A 175 -31.45 -5.96 2.59
C LEU A 175 -31.11 -4.56 3.10
N LEU A 176 -30.24 -3.85 2.38
CA LEU A 176 -29.89 -2.44 2.66
C LEU A 176 -30.79 -1.53 1.81
N LEU A 177 -31.51 -0.62 2.45
CA LEU A 177 -32.53 0.20 1.81
C LEU A 177 -32.23 1.69 1.95
N ARG A 178 -32.59 2.46 0.91
CA ARG A 178 -32.51 3.92 0.89
C ARG A 178 -33.91 4.53 0.87
N LYS A 179 -34.22 5.38 1.84
CA LYS A 179 -35.45 6.18 1.91
C LYS A 179 -35.38 7.32 0.90
N LYS A 180 -36.31 7.32 -0.05
CA LYS A 180 -36.48 8.42 -1.02
C LYS A 180 -37.74 9.22 -0.65
N ILE A 181 -37.55 10.41 -0.07
CA ILE A 181 -38.66 11.34 0.19
C ILE A 181 -39.00 12.07 -1.12
N LEU A 182 -40.21 11.89 -1.62
CA LEU A 182 -40.76 12.69 -2.72
C LEU A 182 -41.77 13.68 -2.15
N LEU A 183 -41.38 14.95 -2.03
CA LEU A 183 -42.30 16.05 -1.72
C LEU A 183 -42.82 16.62 -3.04
N LYS A 184 -44.12 16.46 -3.32
CA LYS A 184 -44.79 17.11 -4.45
C LYS A 184 -45.64 18.26 -3.89
N MET A 185 -45.22 19.49 -4.12
CA MET A 185 -46.09 20.65 -3.87
C MET A 185 -47.18 20.68 -4.95
N VAL A 186 -48.44 20.75 -4.52
CA VAL A 186 -49.59 20.95 -5.40
C VAL A 186 -50.11 22.36 -5.16
N GLN A 187 -50.19 23.16 -6.22
CA GLN A 187 -50.74 24.51 -6.16
C GLN A 187 -52.28 24.41 -6.21
N LEU A 188 -52.94 24.73 -5.09
CA LEU A 188 -54.39 24.86 -5.04
C LEU A 188 -54.80 26.07 -5.89
N HIS A 189 -55.49 25.82 -7.01
CA HIS A 189 -56.24 26.86 -7.68
C HIS A 189 -57.58 27.00 -6.96
N SER A 190 -57.80 28.16 -6.33
CA SER A 190 -59.14 28.53 -5.86
C SER A 190 -60.04 28.63 -7.07
N LEU A 191 -61.07 27.79 -7.14
CA LEU A 191 -62.24 28.10 -7.96
C LEU A 191 -63.16 28.96 -7.09
N TYR A 192 -63.50 30.13 -7.66
CA TYR A 192 -64.30 31.25 -7.16
C TYR A 192 -63.51 32.36 -6.47
#